data_AF-M0DML3-F1
#
_entry.id   AF-M0DML3-F1
#
_cell.length_a   1.000
_cell.length_b   1.000
_cell.length_c   1.000
_cell.angle_alpha   90.00
_cell.angle_beta   90.00
_cell.angle_gamma   90.00
#
_symmetry.space_group_name_H-M   'P 1'
#
loop_
_entity.id
_entity.type
_entity.pdbx_description
1 polymer ?
#
loop_
_entity_poly.entity_id
_entity_poly.type
_entity_poly.pdbx_seq_one_letter_code
_entity_poly.pdbx_strand_id
1 'polypeptide(L)'
;MSEAASGGVGTFKDRAADALTSYMTVLEDLPEVADDSERFAVISDSGSQYIVDCRAGTCTCPDMLHRRPDGGCRHLRRVSFARGAVPIPGWVEREAIDPQLGQHLAASPRIATADGRTEVFEPDV
;
A
#
# COMPACT_ATOMS: atom_id res chain seq x y z
N MET A 1 -3.69 37.92 -10.32
CA MET A 1 -2.79 37.34 -9.31
C MET A 1 -3.50 36.12 -8.78
N SER A 2 -3.31 34.95 -9.41
CA SER A 2 -3.98 33.71 -9.00
C SER A 2 -3.13 33.03 -7.93
N GLU A 3 -3.70 32.87 -6.74
CA GLU A 3 -3.10 32.12 -5.65
C GLU A 3 -3.08 30.63 -6.00
N ALA A 4 -1.87 30.06 -5.99
CA ALA A 4 -1.64 28.64 -6.12
C ALA A 4 -2.19 27.94 -4.88
N ALA A 5 -2.99 26.89 -5.11
CA ALA A 5 -3.45 26.00 -4.06
C ALA A 5 -2.24 25.26 -3.46
N SER A 6 -1.79 25.72 -2.31
CA SER A 6 -0.83 25.03 -1.45
C SER A 6 -1.40 23.67 -1.09
N GLY A 7 -0.83 22.60 -1.65
CA GLY A 7 -1.12 21.23 -1.26
C GLY A 7 -0.84 21.06 0.23
N GLY A 8 -1.89 20.91 1.03
CA GLY A 8 -1.77 20.69 2.46
C GLY A 8 -1.02 19.39 2.74
N VAL A 9 -0.02 19.45 3.63
CA VAL A 9 0.58 18.28 4.28
C VAL A 9 -0.53 17.55 5.03
N GLY A 10 -1.11 16.54 4.37
CA GLY A 10 -2.16 15.71 4.95
C GLY A 10 -1.56 14.83 6.04
N THR A 11 -2.22 14.77 7.20
CA THR A 11 -1.84 13.89 8.30
C THR A 11 -1.86 12.44 7.81
N PHE A 12 -0.68 11.86 7.64
CA PHE A 12 -0.54 10.45 7.32
C PHE A 12 -0.89 9.65 8.56
N LYS A 13 -2.04 8.98 8.53
CA LYS A 13 -2.51 8.18 9.66
C LYS A 13 -1.47 7.09 9.97
N ASP A 14 -1.23 6.79 11.24
CA ASP A 14 -0.23 5.82 11.71
C ASP A 14 -0.25 4.47 10.95
N ARG A 15 -1.43 4.01 10.50
CA ARG A 15 -1.57 2.77 9.73
C ARG A 15 -1.10 2.84 8.28
N ALA A 16 -1.12 4.03 7.68
CA ALA A 16 -0.53 4.22 6.36
C ALA A 16 1.00 4.19 6.47
N ALA A 17 1.56 4.74 7.57
CA ALA A 17 2.98 4.59 7.91
C ALA A 17 3.33 3.12 8.12
N ASP A 18 2.62 2.44 9.00
CA ASP A 18 2.85 1.02 9.27
C ASP A 18 2.75 0.15 8.00
N ALA A 19 1.84 0.47 7.08
CA ALA A 19 1.72 -0.24 5.81
C ALA A 19 2.91 -0.05 4.86
N LEU A 20 3.64 1.08 4.96
CA LEU A 20 4.82 1.34 4.14
C LEU A 20 6.09 0.81 4.81
N THR A 21 6.21 0.90 6.13
CA THR A 21 7.46 0.65 6.85
C THR A 21 7.59 -0.77 7.41
N SER A 22 6.47 -1.47 7.66
CA SER A 22 6.52 -2.86 8.13
C SER A 22 6.87 -3.81 6.99
N TYR A 23 7.73 -4.80 7.28
CA TYR A 23 8.07 -5.88 6.35
C TYR A 23 6.83 -6.71 6.03
N MET A 24 6.35 -6.61 4.79
CA MET A 24 5.19 -7.36 4.32
C MET A 24 5.28 -7.67 2.83
N THR A 25 5.16 -8.94 2.47
CA THR A 25 5.18 -9.38 1.08
C THR A 25 3.77 -9.41 0.52
N VAL A 26 3.56 -8.85 -0.68
CA VAL A 26 2.28 -8.94 -1.42
C VAL A 26 2.48 -9.85 -2.62
N LEU A 27 1.64 -10.87 -2.76
CA LEU A 27 1.72 -11.88 -3.80
C LEU A 27 0.40 -11.93 -4.59
N GLU A 28 0.49 -12.06 -5.91
CA GLU A 28 -0.66 -12.17 -6.82
C GLU A 28 -0.73 -13.52 -7.56
N ASP A 29 0.31 -14.35 -7.44
CA ASP A 29 0.49 -15.60 -8.19
C ASP A 29 0.25 -16.87 -7.35
N LEU A 30 -0.14 -16.72 -6.08
CA LEU A 30 -0.50 -17.87 -5.24
C LEU A 30 -1.81 -18.51 -5.72
N PRO A 31 -1.95 -19.86 -5.70
CA PRO A 31 -3.12 -20.56 -6.25
C PRO A 31 -4.48 -20.11 -5.70
N GLU A 32 -4.50 -19.58 -4.48
CA GLU A 32 -5.66 -19.06 -3.74
C GLU A 32 -6.15 -17.68 -4.19
N VAL A 33 -5.34 -16.93 -4.94
CA VAL A 33 -5.66 -15.58 -5.44
C VAL A 33 -5.40 -15.40 -6.93
N ALA A 34 -4.64 -16.30 -7.56
CA ALA A 34 -4.22 -16.19 -8.96
C ALA A 34 -5.37 -16.20 -9.98
N ASP A 35 -6.58 -16.61 -9.60
CA ASP A 35 -7.77 -16.60 -10.45
C ASP A 35 -8.53 -15.25 -10.45
N ASP A 36 -8.14 -14.30 -9.59
CA ASP A 36 -8.76 -12.99 -9.48
C ASP A 36 -7.70 -11.87 -9.36
N SER A 37 -7.62 -11.03 -10.39
CA SER A 37 -6.67 -9.91 -10.46
C SER A 37 -6.86 -8.83 -9.39
N GLU A 38 -7.98 -8.87 -8.65
CA GLU A 38 -8.25 -7.97 -7.53
C GLU A 38 -7.98 -8.61 -6.17
N ARG A 39 -7.48 -9.85 -6.14
CA ARG A 39 -7.11 -10.56 -4.91
C ARG A 39 -5.61 -10.72 -4.76
N PHE A 40 -5.16 -10.56 -3.53
CA PHE A 40 -3.74 -10.60 -3.18
C PHE A 40 -3.56 -11.32 -1.85
N ALA A 41 -2.52 -12.14 -1.75
CA ALA A 41 -2.06 -12.67 -0.49
C ALA A 41 -1.03 -11.72 0.11
N VAL A 42 -1.16 -11.42 1.41
CA VAL A 42 -0.21 -10.61 2.15
C VAL A 42 0.40 -11.46 3.25
N ILE A 43 1.72 -11.66 3.19
CA ILE A 43 2.51 -12.29 4.26
C ILE A 43 3.03 -11.18 5.16
N SER A 44 2.60 -11.16 6.42
CA SER A 44 3.05 -10.17 7.39
C SER A 44 4.37 -10.57 8.06
N ASP A 45 5.02 -9.59 8.70
CA ASP A 45 6.18 -9.75 9.58
C ASP A 45 6.07 -10.90 10.61
N SER A 46 4.86 -11.18 11.11
CA SER A 46 4.57 -12.29 12.02
C SER A 46 4.52 -13.67 11.34
N GLY A 47 4.70 -13.75 10.02
CA GLY A 47 4.53 -14.96 9.21
C GLY A 47 3.06 -15.34 8.93
N SER A 48 2.09 -14.51 9.34
CA SER A 48 0.68 -14.74 9.05
C SER A 48 0.34 -14.35 7.62
N GLN A 49 -0.54 -15.12 6.98
CA GLN A 49 -1.05 -14.86 5.64
C GLN A 49 -2.48 -14.33 5.72
N TYR A 50 -2.75 -13.27 4.97
CA TYR A 50 -4.08 -12.68 4.84
C TYR A 50 -4.44 -12.43 3.39
N ILE A 51 -5.70 -12.74 3.03
CA ILE A 51 -6.23 -12.46 1.70
C ILE A 51 -6.85 -11.09 1.71
N VAL A 52 -6.47 -10.27 0.75
CA VAL A 52 -7.02 -8.94 0.48
C VAL A 52 -7.81 -9.01 -0.82
N ASP A 53 -9.05 -8.55 -0.79
CA ASP A 53 -9.89 -8.36 -1.97
C ASP A 53 -10.06 -6.85 -2.16
N CYS A 54 -9.38 -6.30 -3.16
CA CYS A 54 -9.38 -4.85 -3.42
C CYS A 54 -10.73 -4.37 -3.93
N ARG A 55 -11.45 -5.21 -4.67
CA ARG A 55 -12.76 -4.88 -5.25
C ARG A 55 -13.82 -4.71 -4.16
N ALA A 56 -13.87 -5.65 -3.21
CA ALA A 56 -14.70 -5.56 -2.01
C ALA A 56 -14.07 -4.67 -0.93
N GLY A 57 -12.82 -4.27 -1.13
CA GLY A 57 -11.97 -3.57 -0.18
C GLY A 57 -11.69 -4.36 1.09
N THR A 58 -11.90 -5.67 1.15
CA THR A 58 -11.83 -6.53 2.37
C THR A 58 -10.47 -7.13 2.61
N CYS A 59 -10.23 -7.56 3.85
CA CYS A 59 -9.07 -8.36 4.23
C CYS A 59 -9.49 -9.40 5.27
N THR A 60 -8.91 -10.59 5.23
CA THR A 60 -9.20 -11.67 6.20
C THR A 60 -8.53 -11.47 7.57
N CYS A 61 -7.71 -10.43 7.74
CA CYS A 61 -7.06 -10.18 9.01
C CYS A 61 -8.05 -9.77 10.12
N PRO A 62 -7.78 -10.11 11.39
CA PRO A 62 -8.64 -9.74 12.52
C PRO A 62 -8.87 -8.24 12.64
N ASP A 63 -7.85 -7.43 12.31
CA ASP A 63 -7.92 -5.97 12.39
C ASP A 63 -9.00 -5.40 11.47
N MET A 64 -9.27 -6.05 10.34
CA MET A 64 -10.33 -5.64 9.41
C MET A 64 -11.70 -5.83 10.05
N LEU A 65 -11.95 -6.94 10.72
CA LEU A 65 -13.26 -7.24 11.33
C LEU A 65 -13.67 -6.18 12.36
N HIS A 66 -12.71 -5.60 13.08
CA HIS A 66 -12.98 -4.66 14.17
C HIS A 66 -13.01 -3.19 13.74
N ARG A 67 -12.49 -2.83 12.56
CA ARG A 67 -12.19 -1.43 12.18
C ARG A 67 -12.80 -0.99 10.86
N ARG A 68 -13.82 -1.70 10.41
CA ARG A 68 -14.67 -1.32 9.26
C ARG A 68 -15.73 -0.28 9.68
N PRO A 69 -16.02 0.74 8.84
CA PRO A 69 -15.39 1.08 7.56
C PRO A 69 -14.22 2.09 7.66
N ASP A 70 -14.14 2.86 8.76
CA ASP A 70 -13.35 4.10 8.83
C ASP A 70 -11.84 3.92 9.03
N GLY A 71 -11.44 2.77 9.56
CA GLY A 71 -10.06 2.49 9.99
C GLY A 71 -9.25 1.68 8.98
N GLY A 72 -9.87 0.73 8.28
CA GLY A 72 -9.20 -0.25 7.42
C GLY A 72 -8.06 -1.02 8.12
N CYS A 73 -7.50 -2.04 7.48
CA CYS A 73 -6.29 -2.69 7.99
C CYS A 73 -5.04 -2.18 7.26
N ARG A 74 -3.86 -2.47 7.82
CA ARG A 74 -2.58 -2.17 7.16
C ARG A 74 -2.38 -2.98 5.86
N HIS A 75 -2.86 -4.22 5.81
CA HIS A 75 -2.71 -5.11 4.65
C HIS A 75 -3.43 -4.56 3.41
N LEU A 76 -4.65 -4.03 3.54
CA LEU A 76 -5.36 -3.41 2.42
C LEU A 76 -4.60 -2.19 1.87
N ARG A 77 -4.05 -1.37 2.77
CA ARG A 77 -3.22 -0.21 2.38
C ARG A 77 -1.93 -0.64 1.72
N ARG A 78 -1.27 -1.67 2.25
CA ARG A 78 -0.06 -2.27 1.69
C ARG A 78 -0.29 -2.67 0.24
N VAL A 79 -1.38 -3.38 -0.04
CA VAL A 79 -1.74 -3.77 -1.42
C VAL A 79 -1.99 -2.55 -2.30
N SER A 80 -2.71 -1.54 -1.79
CA SER A 80 -2.98 -0.31 -2.54
C SER A 80 -1.71 0.45 -2.93
N PHE A 81 -0.74 0.55 -2.02
CA PHE A 81 0.57 1.15 -2.31
C PHE A 81 1.40 0.27 -3.25
N ALA A 82 1.48 -1.04 -2.99
CA ALA A 82 2.29 -1.98 -3.76
C ALA A 82 1.90 -2.02 -5.23
N ARG A 83 0.59 -2.02 -5.54
CA ARG A 83 0.09 -2.01 -6.92
C ARG A 83 0.03 -0.61 -7.55
N GLY A 84 0.43 0.43 -6.82
CA GLY A 84 0.36 1.82 -7.27
C GLY A 84 -1.05 2.38 -7.45
N ALA A 85 -2.07 1.77 -6.85
CA ALA A 85 -3.45 2.27 -6.89
C ALA A 85 -3.62 3.54 -6.04
N VAL A 86 -2.85 3.63 -4.95
CA VAL A 86 -2.68 4.84 -4.16
C VAL A 86 -1.21 5.24 -4.23
N PRO A 87 -0.87 6.46 -4.67
CA PRO A 87 0.52 6.90 -4.65
C PRO A 87 1.01 7.10 -3.22
N ILE A 88 2.25 6.69 -2.98
CA ILE A 88 3.01 7.02 -1.78
C ILE A 88 3.16 8.55 -1.73
N PRO A 89 2.92 9.22 -0.59
CA PRO A 89 3.13 10.65 -0.50
C PRO A 89 4.60 11.03 -0.73
N GLY A 90 4.86 12.06 -1.53
CA GLY A 90 6.22 12.45 -1.94
C GLY A 90 7.12 13.00 -0.84
N TRP A 91 6.57 13.30 0.34
CA TRP A 91 7.32 13.78 1.50
C TRP A 91 7.77 12.65 2.44
N VAL A 92 7.40 11.38 2.16
CA VAL A 92 7.84 10.22 2.93
C VAL A 92 9.33 9.96 2.70
N GLU A 93 10.06 9.67 3.79
CA GLU A 93 11.46 9.21 3.75
C GLU A 93 11.54 7.86 3.02
N ARG A 94 12.26 7.81 1.89
CA ARG A 94 12.26 6.64 0.99
C ARG A 94 12.88 5.42 1.66
N GLU A 95 13.92 5.64 2.45
CA GLU A 95 14.68 4.65 3.19
C GLU A 95 13.87 3.98 4.31
N ALA A 96 12.79 4.62 4.75
CA ALA A 96 11.86 4.04 5.72
C ALA A 96 10.82 3.10 5.07
N ILE A 97 10.64 3.18 3.76
CA ILE A 97 9.72 2.32 3.02
C ILE A 97 10.36 0.93 2.92
N ASP A 98 9.57 -0.10 3.17
CA ASP A 98 10.00 -1.49 3.00
C ASP A 98 10.58 -1.68 1.58
N PRO A 99 11.87 -2.05 1.47
CA PRO A 99 12.54 -2.20 0.17
C PRO A 99 11.93 -3.31 -0.70
N GLN A 100 11.09 -4.18 -0.13
CA GLN A 100 10.38 -5.22 -0.86
C GLN A 100 9.01 -4.82 -1.40
N LEU A 101 8.60 -3.56 -1.22
CA LEU A 101 7.29 -3.08 -1.66
C LEU A 101 7.09 -3.30 -3.17
N GLY A 102 6.13 -4.16 -3.52
CA GLY A 102 5.74 -4.42 -4.91
C GLY A 102 6.64 -5.38 -5.69
N GLN A 103 7.69 -5.96 -5.09
CA GLN A 103 8.66 -6.81 -5.81
C GLN A 103 8.06 -8.06 -6.49
N HIS A 104 6.91 -8.53 -6.01
CA HIS A 104 6.25 -9.74 -6.52
C HIS A 104 4.96 -9.45 -7.30
N LEU A 105 4.75 -8.20 -7.71
CA LEU A 105 3.60 -7.81 -8.51
C LEU A 105 4.06 -7.44 -9.92
N ALA A 106 3.22 -7.72 -10.91
CA ALA A 106 3.41 -7.19 -12.26
C ALA A 106 3.22 -5.66 -12.31
N ALA A 107 2.41 -5.12 -11.38
CA ALA A 107 2.26 -3.68 -11.18
C ALA A 107 3.38 -3.11 -10.31
N SER A 108 3.69 -1.83 -10.50
CA SER A 108 4.74 -1.14 -9.71
C SER A 108 4.14 -0.12 -8.75
N PRO A 109 4.71 0.04 -7.54
CA PRO A 109 4.33 1.11 -6.64
C PRO A 109 4.63 2.48 -7.27
N ARG A 110 3.90 3.50 -6.83
CA ARG A 110 4.06 4.87 -7.33
C ARG A 110 4.28 5.83 -6.17
N ILE A 111 5.08 6.85 -6.38
CA ILE A 111 5.31 7.94 -5.42
C ILE A 111 4.95 9.28 -6.04
N ALA A 112 4.30 10.15 -5.27
CA ALA A 112 3.94 11.49 -5.70
C ALA A 112 5.19 12.37 -5.78
N THR A 113 5.27 13.23 -6.78
CA THR A 113 6.36 14.19 -6.97
C THR A 113 5.93 15.59 -6.50
N ALA A 114 6.89 16.47 -6.23
CA ALA A 114 6.62 17.81 -5.70
C ALA A 114 5.75 18.69 -6.63
N ASP A 115 5.72 18.38 -7.93
CA ASP A 115 4.91 19.04 -8.95
C ASP A 115 3.48 18.45 -9.09
N GLY A 116 3.09 17.53 -8.20
CA GLY A 116 1.77 16.92 -8.17
C GLY A 116 1.57 15.76 -9.15
N ARG A 117 2.63 15.29 -9.82
CA ARG A 117 2.61 14.08 -10.65
C ARG A 117 2.93 12.84 -9.80
N THR A 118 3.05 11.70 -10.46
CA THR A 118 3.52 10.45 -9.85
C THR A 118 4.56 9.78 -10.72
N GLU A 119 5.57 9.20 -10.11
CA GLU A 119 6.59 8.35 -10.75
C GLU A 119 6.55 6.93 -10.19
N VAL A 120 7.21 5.98 -10.86
CA VAL A 120 7.39 4.63 -10.30
C VAL A 120 8.34 4.73 -9.11
N PHE A 121 7.97 4.11 -7.99
CA PHE A 121 8.85 4.00 -6.84
C PHE A 121 9.78 2.80 -7.05
N GLU A 122 11.07 3.08 -7.18
CA GLU A 122 12.14 2.07 -7.20
C GLU A 122 12.87 2.15 -5.85
N PRO A 123 12.85 1.09 -5.02
CA PRO A 123 13.59 1.08 -3.77
C PRO A 123 15.09 1.07 -4.05
N ASP A 124 15.85 1.87 -3.30
CA ASP A 124 17.31 1.88 -3.35
C ASP A 124 17.84 0.57 -2.74
N VAL A 125 18.33 -0.34 -3.59
CA VAL A 125 18.88 -1.66 -3.20
C VAL A 125 20.39 -1.65 -3.03
#